data_AF-A0A820BLX1-F1
#
_entry.id   AF-A0A820BLX1-F1
#
_cell.length_a   1.000
_cell.length_b   1.000
_cell.length_c   1.000
_cell.angle_alpha   90.00
_cell.angle_beta   90.00
_cell.angle_gamma   90.00
#
_symmetry.space_group_name_H-M   'P 1'
#
loop_
_entity.id
_entity.type
_entity.pdbx_description
1 polymer ?
#
loop_
_entity_poly.entity_id
_entity_poly.type
_entity_poly.pdbx_seq_one_letter_code
_entity_poly.pdbx_strand_id
1 'polypeptide(L)'
;IQRIYFRYQKCGCGNPFRWAVRAVVLPGTNQSIHIQLCDFKNPCYVEAATEIMNTKSIWTTYCPDCTQECIFSDFIIKSTSLLAPPEFLMNDIKQFVESSNIPLPTNWSTTWMNDIQSSFISLEVAYETTRTEIYSQQATITIVDVISNIGGNTGLWIGISFLSLMEIVEMIYRLVRSQFKNK
;
A
#
# COMPACT_ATOMS: atom_id res chain seq x y z
N ILE A 1 5.81 0.28 -9.11
CA ILE A 1 5.91 0.99 -10.40
C ILE A 1 7.37 1.13 -10.89
N GLN A 2 8.32 1.53 -10.04
CA GLN A 2 9.71 1.83 -10.47
C GLN A 2 10.58 0.62 -10.92
N ARG A 3 10.38 -0.59 -10.37
CA ARG A 3 11.03 -1.82 -10.91
C ARG A 3 10.62 -2.13 -12.35
N ILE A 4 9.45 -1.66 -12.75
CA ILE A 4 8.90 -1.83 -14.09
C ILE A 4 9.55 -0.79 -15.02
N TYR A 5 9.73 0.44 -14.52
CA TYR A 5 10.42 1.52 -15.24
C TYR A 5 11.87 1.20 -15.60
N PHE A 6 12.71 0.72 -14.66
CA PHE A 6 14.11 0.38 -14.96
C PHE A 6 14.22 -0.74 -16.02
N ARG A 7 13.37 -1.77 -15.93
CA ARG A 7 13.33 -2.85 -16.93
C ARG A 7 12.85 -2.34 -18.30
N TYR A 8 11.86 -1.45 -18.30
CA TYR A 8 11.39 -0.80 -19.51
C TYR A 8 12.48 0.07 -20.15
N GLN A 9 13.27 0.81 -19.35
CA GLN A 9 14.36 1.63 -19.87
C GLN A 9 15.50 0.81 -20.48
N LYS A 10 15.82 -0.37 -19.93
CA LYS A 10 16.89 -1.25 -20.43
C LYS A 10 16.46 -2.13 -21.61
N CYS A 11 15.29 -2.75 -21.53
CA CYS A 11 14.86 -3.77 -22.51
C CYS A 11 13.53 -3.45 -23.22
N GLY A 12 12.90 -2.29 -22.96
CA GLY A 12 11.66 -1.87 -23.62
C GLY A 12 10.41 -2.68 -23.24
N CYS A 13 10.52 -3.59 -22.27
CA CYS A 13 9.49 -4.57 -21.97
C CYS A 13 9.28 -4.76 -20.46
N GLY A 14 8.11 -5.31 -20.12
CA GLY A 14 7.65 -5.51 -18.76
C GLY A 14 7.87 -6.92 -18.23
N ASN A 15 8.05 -7.07 -16.91
CA ASN A 15 8.11 -8.40 -16.27
C ASN A 15 6.81 -9.21 -16.49
N PRO A 16 6.88 -10.41 -17.10
CA PRO A 16 5.71 -11.26 -17.35
C PRO A 16 5.03 -11.79 -16.08
N PHE A 17 5.75 -11.88 -14.96
CA PHE A 17 5.25 -12.43 -13.70
C PHE A 17 4.61 -11.38 -12.77
N ARG A 18 4.49 -10.13 -13.22
CA ARG A 18 3.86 -9.07 -12.43
C ARG A 18 2.59 -8.61 -13.12
N TRP A 19 1.46 -8.88 -12.47
CA TRP A 19 0.13 -8.56 -12.96
C TRP A 19 -0.08 -7.06 -13.27
N ALA A 20 0.59 -6.18 -12.52
CA ALA A 20 0.49 -4.72 -12.64
C ALA A 20 1.38 -4.07 -13.74
N VAL A 21 1.91 -4.85 -14.69
CA VAL A 21 2.96 -4.36 -15.64
C VAL A 21 2.41 -3.88 -16.99
N ARG A 22 1.10 -3.97 -17.22
CA ARG A 22 0.52 -3.59 -18.53
C ARG A 22 0.65 -2.10 -18.85
N ALA A 23 0.88 -1.26 -17.85
CA ALA A 23 1.20 0.15 -18.06
C ALA A 23 2.24 0.66 -17.05
N VAL A 24 3.09 1.59 -17.48
CA VAL A 24 3.97 2.37 -16.60
C VAL A 24 3.63 3.84 -16.74
N VAL A 25 3.50 4.50 -15.59
CA VAL A 25 3.43 5.96 -15.51
C VAL A 25 4.85 6.50 -15.42
N LEU A 26 5.22 7.41 -16.32
CA LEU A 26 6.54 8.04 -16.28
C LEU A 26 6.61 9.02 -15.10
N PRO A 27 7.74 9.07 -14.37
CA PRO A 27 7.91 10.01 -13.27
C PRO A 27 7.76 11.46 -13.78
N GLY A 28 6.91 12.24 -13.11
CA GLY A 28 6.64 13.64 -13.48
C GLY A 28 5.59 13.85 -14.59
N THR A 29 4.92 12.79 -15.06
CA THR A 29 3.83 12.90 -16.04
C THR A 29 2.59 12.11 -15.60
N ASN A 30 1.42 12.51 -16.09
CA ASN A 30 0.18 11.75 -15.92
C ASN A 30 -0.07 10.75 -17.08
N GLN A 31 0.92 10.55 -17.94
CA GLN A 31 0.79 9.68 -19.11
C GLN A 31 1.19 8.25 -18.76
N SER A 32 0.29 7.31 -19.06
CA SER A 32 0.57 5.87 -18.95
C SER A 32 0.97 5.32 -20.32
N ILE A 33 2.13 4.68 -20.38
CA ILE A 33 2.58 3.96 -21.58
C ILE A 33 2.19 2.50 -21.40
N HIS A 34 1.48 1.94 -22.38
CA HIS A 34 1.19 0.51 -22.41
C HIS A 34 2.45 -0.26 -22.81
N ILE A 35 2.82 -1.28 -22.04
CA ILE A 35 4.07 -2.01 -22.24
C ILE A 35 3.78 -3.45 -22.64
N GLN A 36 4.58 -3.98 -23.56
CA GLN A 36 4.56 -5.40 -23.92
C GLN A 36 5.34 -6.25 -22.91
N LEU A 37 4.85 -7.46 -22.65
CA LEU A 37 5.52 -8.39 -21.73
C LEU A 37 6.82 -8.90 -22.38
N CYS A 38 7.90 -8.97 -21.60
CA CYS A 38 9.16 -9.55 -22.05
C CYS A 38 9.00 -11.06 -22.27
N ASP A 39 9.64 -11.60 -23.30
CA ASP A 39 9.92 -13.02 -23.40
C ASP A 39 10.98 -13.40 -22.35
N PHE A 40 10.69 -14.44 -21.56
CA PHE A 40 11.60 -14.95 -20.53
C PHE A 40 12.88 -15.57 -21.12
N LYS A 41 12.86 -15.93 -22.41
CA LYS A 41 14.03 -16.46 -23.13
C LYS A 41 14.96 -15.36 -23.63
N ASN A 42 14.54 -14.09 -23.60
CA ASN A 42 15.37 -12.99 -24.09
C ASN A 42 16.54 -12.74 -23.12
N PRO A 43 17.81 -12.77 -23.59
CA PRO A 43 18.97 -12.55 -22.74
C PRO A 43 18.96 -11.18 -22.04
N CYS A 44 18.44 -10.13 -22.70
CA CYS A 44 18.31 -8.80 -22.09
C CYS A 44 17.46 -8.85 -20.81
N TYR A 45 16.36 -9.61 -20.82
CA TYR A 45 15.49 -9.74 -19.65
C TYR A 45 16.20 -10.44 -18.49
N VAL A 46 16.96 -11.49 -18.78
CA VAL A 46 17.68 -12.27 -17.77
C VAL A 46 18.78 -11.41 -17.13
N GLU A 47 19.56 -10.69 -17.92
CA GLU A 47 20.60 -9.78 -17.44
C GLU A 47 20.02 -8.62 -16.61
N ALA A 48 18.95 -7.99 -17.10
CA ALA A 48 18.29 -6.93 -16.33
C ALA A 48 17.67 -7.47 -15.03
N ALA A 49 17.15 -8.70 -15.03
CA ALA A 49 16.58 -9.31 -13.83
C ALA A 49 17.66 -9.63 -12.79
N THR A 50 18.81 -10.17 -13.19
CA THR A 50 19.93 -10.48 -12.29
C THR A 50 20.58 -9.20 -11.75
N GLU A 51 20.75 -8.17 -12.57
CA GLU A 51 21.24 -6.85 -12.15
C GLU A 51 20.34 -6.24 -11.06
N ILE A 52 19.01 -6.31 -11.23
CA ILE A 52 18.04 -5.82 -10.24
C ILE A 52 18.07 -6.64 -8.94
N MET A 53 18.26 -7.96 -9.02
CA MET A 53 18.30 -8.81 -7.83
C MET A 53 19.58 -8.60 -7.01
N ASN A 54 20.71 -8.38 -7.69
CA ASN A 54 22.01 -8.25 -7.04
C ASN A 54 22.29 -6.82 -6.54
N THR A 55 21.65 -5.82 -7.13
CA THR A 55 21.95 -4.42 -6.83
C THR A 55 21.02 -3.88 -5.75
N LYS A 56 21.49 -3.86 -4.50
CA LYS A 56 20.78 -3.20 -3.39
C LYS A 56 20.69 -1.66 -3.56
N SER A 57 21.56 -1.04 -4.36
CA SER A 57 21.63 0.42 -4.58
C SER A 57 20.69 0.99 -5.65
N ILE A 58 19.97 0.15 -6.41
CA ILE A 58 18.94 0.64 -7.35
C ILE A 58 17.80 1.30 -6.57
N TRP A 59 17.54 0.86 -5.33
CA TRP A 59 16.57 1.47 -4.44
C TRP A 59 16.92 2.91 -4.09
N THR A 60 18.17 3.19 -3.69
CA THR A 60 18.59 4.55 -3.35
C THR A 60 18.65 5.47 -4.57
N THR A 61 18.91 4.91 -5.76
CA THR A 61 19.04 5.69 -7.01
C THR A 61 17.69 6.05 -7.64
N TYR A 62 16.72 5.13 -7.62
CA TYR A 62 15.42 5.31 -8.28
C TYR A 62 14.26 5.60 -7.32
N CYS A 63 14.50 5.55 -6.01
CA CYS A 63 13.51 5.74 -4.96
C CYS A 63 14.11 6.55 -3.78
N PRO A 64 14.62 7.78 -4.03
CA PRO A 64 15.05 8.67 -2.95
C PRO A 64 13.85 9.17 -2.12
N ASP A 65 12.68 9.34 -2.74
CA ASP A 65 11.46 9.90 -2.15
C ASP A 65 10.29 8.90 -2.12
N CYS A 66 10.56 7.66 -1.73
CA CYS A 66 9.47 6.73 -1.44
C CYS A 66 8.98 6.93 -0.02
N THR A 67 8.19 7.98 0.18
CA THR A 67 7.47 8.19 1.45
C THR A 67 6.49 7.04 1.66
N GLN A 68 6.43 6.54 2.90
CA GLN A 68 5.40 5.58 3.27
C GLN A 68 4.01 6.19 3.07
N GLU A 69 3.08 5.41 2.53
CA GLU A 69 1.69 5.85 2.36
C GLU A 69 1.05 6.08 3.74
N CYS A 70 0.37 7.22 3.91
CA CYS A 70 -0.27 7.56 5.19
C CYS A 70 -1.52 6.71 5.48
N ILE A 71 -2.12 6.11 4.46
CA ILE A 71 -3.33 5.29 4.57
C ILE A 71 -3.03 3.96 3.91
N PHE A 72 -3.01 2.90 4.71
CA PHE A 72 -2.86 1.53 4.23
C PHE A 72 -3.75 0.60 5.05
N SER A 73 -4.12 -0.53 4.45
CA SER A 73 -4.92 -1.57 5.09
C SER A 73 -4.13 -2.87 5.10
N ASP A 74 -3.73 -3.31 6.28
CA ASP A 74 -3.02 -4.57 6.47
C ASP A 74 -3.96 -5.67 6.95
N PHE A 75 -3.71 -6.90 6.49
CA PHE A 75 -4.47 -8.08 6.87
C PHE A 75 -3.56 -9.07 7.57
N ILE A 76 -3.92 -9.45 8.80
CA ILE A 76 -3.23 -10.52 9.52
C ILE A 76 -3.85 -11.85 9.09
N ILE A 77 -3.06 -12.68 8.43
CA ILE A 77 -3.50 -13.98 7.92
C ILE A 77 -3.16 -15.06 8.94
N LYS A 78 -4.18 -15.75 9.45
CA LYS A 78 -4.02 -16.97 10.24
C LYS A 78 -4.43 -18.15 9.37
N SER A 79 -3.46 -18.99 9.02
CA SER A 79 -3.69 -20.18 8.21
C SER A 79 -3.85 -21.41 9.08
N THR A 80 -4.90 -22.18 8.83
CA THR A 80 -5.07 -23.54 9.36
C THR A 80 -5.24 -24.49 8.19
N SER A 81 -4.74 -25.71 8.34
CA SER A 81 -4.83 -26.76 7.33
C SER A 81 -5.45 -28.00 7.95
N LEU A 82 -6.38 -28.61 7.22
CA LEU A 82 -7.03 -29.86 7.58
C LEU A 82 -6.88 -30.85 6.43
N LEU A 83 -6.96 -32.15 6.76
CA LEU A 83 -6.96 -33.19 5.74
C LEU A 83 -8.22 -33.04 4.88
N ALA A 84 -8.02 -32.94 3.58
CA ALA A 84 -9.09 -32.80 2.60
C ALA A 84 -8.77 -33.64 1.35
N PRO A 85 -9.79 -34.17 0.65
CA PRO A 85 -11.21 -34.14 0.99
C PRO A 85 -11.59 -35.23 2.02
N PRO A 86 -12.68 -35.05 2.78
CA PRO A 86 -13.18 -36.10 3.66
C PRO A 86 -13.74 -37.29 2.85
N GLU A 87 -13.55 -38.52 3.35
CA GLU A 87 -13.85 -39.76 2.61
C GLU A 87 -15.31 -39.84 2.15
N PHE A 88 -16.26 -39.34 2.94
CA PHE A 88 -17.69 -39.37 2.60
C PHE A 88 -18.05 -38.51 1.38
N LEU A 89 -17.29 -37.44 1.12
CA LEU A 89 -17.54 -36.50 0.01
C LEU A 89 -16.88 -36.98 -1.30
N MET A 90 -16.05 -38.02 -1.22
CA MET A 90 -15.21 -38.47 -2.33
C MET A 90 -16.05 -38.89 -3.56
N ASN A 91 -17.20 -39.52 -3.33
CA ASN A 91 -18.08 -39.97 -4.41
C ASN A 91 -18.81 -38.82 -5.11
N ASP A 92 -19.18 -37.76 -4.36
CA ASP A 92 -19.78 -36.55 -4.92
C ASP A 92 -18.75 -35.77 -5.74
N ILE A 93 -17.51 -35.67 -5.25
CA ILE A 93 -16.40 -35.05 -5.98
C ILE A 93 -16.14 -35.81 -7.27
N LYS A 94 -16.16 -37.14 -7.24
CA LYS A 94 -16.02 -37.96 -8.47
C LYS A 94 -17.10 -37.61 -9.49
N GLN A 95 -18.37 -37.60 -9.09
CA GLN A 95 -19.47 -37.26 -9.99
C GLN A 95 -19.33 -35.84 -10.55
N PHE A 96 -18.86 -34.89 -9.75
CA PHE A 96 -18.59 -33.53 -10.19
C PHE A 96 -17.45 -33.46 -11.23
N VAL A 97 -16.34 -34.16 -10.99
CA VAL A 97 -15.19 -34.19 -11.93
C VAL A 97 -15.57 -34.88 -13.24
N GLU A 98 -16.30 -36.00 -13.18
CA GLU A 98 -16.76 -36.73 -14.38
C GLU A 98 -17.81 -35.97 -15.19
N SER A 99 -18.60 -35.12 -14.54
CA SER A 99 -19.55 -34.21 -15.22
C SER A 99 -18.90 -32.92 -15.72
N SER A 100 -17.66 -32.63 -15.30
CA SER A 100 -16.91 -31.47 -15.76
C SER A 100 -16.16 -31.78 -17.05
N ASN A 101 -15.98 -30.77 -17.92
CA ASN A 101 -15.18 -30.88 -19.15
C ASN A 101 -13.65 -30.92 -18.89
N ILE A 102 -13.22 -31.53 -17.80
CA ILE A 102 -11.82 -31.61 -17.39
C ILE A 102 -11.23 -32.88 -17.99
N PRO A 103 -10.05 -32.82 -18.63
CA PRO A 103 -9.39 -34.01 -19.16
C PRO A 103 -9.04 -34.96 -18.02
N LEU A 104 -9.65 -36.15 -18.04
CA LEU A 104 -9.42 -37.19 -17.05
C LEU A 104 -8.11 -37.94 -17.34
N PRO A 105 -7.38 -38.39 -16.31
CA PRO A 105 -6.26 -39.30 -16.46
C PRO A 105 -6.67 -40.60 -17.17
N THR A 106 -5.75 -41.21 -17.94
CA THR A 106 -6.03 -42.44 -18.70
C THR A 106 -6.41 -43.65 -17.83
N ASN A 107 -6.00 -43.66 -16.55
CA ASN A 107 -6.30 -44.73 -15.58
C ASN A 107 -7.36 -44.33 -14.55
N TRP A 108 -8.17 -43.30 -14.82
CA TRP A 108 -9.14 -42.75 -13.87
C TRP A 108 -10.02 -43.82 -13.22
N SER A 109 -10.53 -44.80 -13.98
CA SER A 109 -11.44 -45.83 -13.45
C SER A 109 -10.88 -46.62 -12.25
N THR A 110 -9.56 -46.75 -12.12
CA THR A 110 -8.91 -47.50 -11.03
C THR A 110 -8.16 -46.62 -10.04
N THR A 111 -7.66 -45.44 -10.45
CA THR A 111 -6.83 -44.56 -9.59
C THR A 111 -7.50 -43.27 -9.13
N TRP A 112 -8.76 -43.02 -9.53
CA TRP A 112 -9.47 -41.76 -9.25
C TRP A 112 -9.38 -41.29 -7.80
N MET A 113 -9.43 -42.20 -6.82
CA MET A 113 -9.39 -41.84 -5.40
C MET A 113 -8.05 -41.20 -5.00
N ASN A 114 -6.93 -41.77 -5.46
CA ASN A 114 -5.60 -41.23 -5.20
C ASN A 114 -5.35 -39.94 -6.00
N ASP A 115 -5.88 -39.89 -7.22
CA ASP A 115 -5.77 -38.72 -8.10
C ASP A 115 -6.52 -37.51 -7.49
N ILE A 116 -7.71 -37.73 -6.93
CA ILE A 116 -8.46 -36.71 -6.20
C ILE A 116 -7.71 -36.31 -4.92
N GLN A 117 -7.26 -37.27 -4.10
CA GLN A 117 -6.55 -36.94 -2.85
C GLN A 117 -5.25 -36.15 -3.07
N SER A 118 -4.53 -36.40 -4.15
CA SER A 118 -3.27 -35.70 -4.46
C SER A 118 -3.46 -34.34 -5.14
N SER A 119 -4.60 -34.12 -5.80
CA SER A 119 -4.85 -32.91 -6.60
C SER A 119 -5.92 -31.98 -6.03
N PHE A 120 -6.68 -32.43 -5.03
CA PHE A 120 -7.75 -31.65 -4.42
C PHE A 120 -7.21 -30.60 -3.45
N ILE A 121 -7.65 -29.36 -3.63
CA ILE A 121 -7.39 -28.25 -2.70
C ILE A 121 -8.69 -27.51 -2.42
N SER A 122 -9.00 -27.33 -1.14
CA SER A 122 -10.08 -26.46 -0.69
C SER A 122 -9.47 -25.26 0.01
N LEU A 123 -9.79 -24.05 -0.46
CA LEU A 123 -9.37 -22.80 0.14
C LEU A 123 -10.59 -22.05 0.64
N GLU A 124 -10.71 -21.94 1.96
CA GLU A 124 -11.74 -21.15 2.60
C GLU A 124 -11.11 -19.89 3.20
N VAL A 125 -11.61 -18.72 2.79
CA VAL A 125 -11.15 -17.42 3.29
C VAL A 125 -12.29 -16.82 4.11
N ALA A 126 -12.11 -16.77 5.42
CA ALA A 126 -13.11 -16.26 6.35
C ALA A 126 -12.49 -15.22 7.29
N TYR A 127 -13.32 -14.27 7.74
CA TYR A 127 -12.94 -13.31 8.77
C TYR A 127 -13.15 -13.93 10.14
N GLU A 128 -12.12 -13.88 11.00
CA GLU A 128 -12.22 -14.37 12.38
C GLU A 128 -13.24 -13.56 13.19
N THR A 129 -13.29 -12.25 12.97
CA THR A 129 -14.28 -11.35 13.59
C THR A 129 -14.69 -10.24 12.63
N THR A 130 -15.83 -9.61 12.87
CA THR A 130 -16.29 -8.44 12.11
C THR A 130 -15.66 -7.12 12.58
N ARG A 131 -14.69 -7.17 13.50
CA ARG A 131 -14.05 -5.98 14.06
C ARG A 131 -12.88 -5.56 13.18
N THR A 132 -12.81 -4.26 12.90
CA THR A 132 -11.69 -3.64 12.20
C THR A 132 -10.90 -2.80 13.18
N GLU A 133 -9.59 -3.03 13.27
CA GLU A 133 -8.69 -2.20 14.06
C GLU A 133 -8.21 -1.03 13.21
N ILE A 134 -8.44 0.19 13.69
CA ILE A 134 -8.04 1.43 12.99
C ILE A 134 -6.97 2.12 13.83
N TYR A 135 -5.76 2.17 13.29
CA TYR A 135 -4.66 2.91 13.89
C TYR A 135 -4.57 4.29 13.26
N SER A 136 -4.81 5.34 14.05
CA SER A 136 -4.65 6.73 13.60
C SER A 136 -3.61 7.43 14.46
N GLN A 137 -2.68 8.13 13.80
CA GLN A 137 -1.71 8.99 14.47
C GLN A 137 -2.31 10.40 14.55
N GLN A 138 -2.42 10.94 15.77
CA GLN A 138 -2.90 12.29 16.01
C GLN A 138 -1.76 13.14 16.57
N ALA A 139 -1.69 14.41 16.17
CA ALA A 139 -0.69 15.32 16.69
C ALA A 139 -0.93 15.56 18.19
N THR A 140 0.10 15.37 19.01
CA THR A 140 0.04 15.56 20.48
C THR A 140 -0.30 17.00 20.87
N ILE A 141 0.02 17.96 20.00
CA ILE A 141 -0.21 19.38 20.23
C ILE A 141 -0.95 19.94 19.02
N THR A 142 -2.15 20.45 19.26
CA THR A 142 -2.91 21.20 18.28
C THR A 142 -2.64 22.70 18.43
N ILE A 143 -2.94 23.49 17.39
CA ILE A 143 -2.80 24.96 17.45
C ILE A 143 -3.65 25.54 18.60
N VAL A 144 -4.80 24.92 18.88
CA VAL A 144 -5.67 25.32 19.99
C VAL A 144 -4.96 25.12 21.33
N ASP A 145 -4.23 24.00 21.50
CA ASP A 145 -3.45 23.73 22.70
C ASP A 145 -2.33 24.76 22.89
N VAL A 146 -1.66 25.16 21.80
CA VAL A 146 -0.63 26.21 21.84
C VAL A 146 -1.21 27.55 22.30
N ILE A 147 -2.33 27.97 21.70
CA ILE A 147 -2.99 29.24 22.05
C ILE A 147 -3.49 29.20 23.49
N SER A 148 -4.08 28.08 23.91
CA SER A 148 -4.57 27.88 25.27
C SER A 148 -3.45 27.92 26.29
N ASN A 149 -2.32 27.26 26.02
CA ASN A 149 -1.18 27.22 26.94
C ASN A 149 -0.46 28.58 27.04
N ILE A 150 -0.36 29.32 25.93
CA ILE A 150 0.16 30.69 25.96
C ILE A 150 -0.78 31.60 26.74
N GLY A 151 -2.07 31.62 26.38
CA GLY A 151 -3.07 32.47 27.04
C GLY A 151 -3.22 32.17 28.53
N GLY A 152 -3.19 30.89 28.91
CA GLY A 152 -3.22 30.45 30.30
C GLY A 152 -1.99 30.91 31.07
N ASN A 153 -0.79 30.72 30.54
CA ASN A 153 0.44 31.16 31.21
C ASN A 153 0.56 32.69 31.27
N THR A 154 0.25 33.42 30.19
CA THR A 154 0.29 34.89 30.21
C THR A 154 -0.77 35.50 31.11
N GLY A 155 -1.96 34.90 31.15
CA GLY A 155 -3.05 35.29 32.04
C GLY A 155 -2.71 35.01 33.51
N LEU A 156 -2.02 33.91 33.80
CA LEU A 156 -1.62 33.55 35.17
C LEU A 156 -0.48 34.43 35.70
N TRP A 157 0.55 34.71 34.88
CA TRP A 157 1.75 35.42 35.34
C TRP A 157 1.61 36.94 35.29
N ILE A 158 0.95 37.48 34.27
CA ILE A 158 0.88 38.94 34.03
C ILE A 158 -0.54 39.46 34.23
N GLY A 159 -1.56 38.59 34.28
CA GLY A 159 -2.97 39.00 34.35
C GLY A 159 -3.48 39.63 33.05
N ILE A 160 -2.72 39.50 31.96
CA ILE A 160 -3.03 40.12 30.67
C ILE A 160 -3.93 39.19 29.86
N SER A 161 -5.05 39.74 29.38
CA SER A 161 -5.98 39.05 28.49
C SER A 161 -5.83 39.55 27.05
N PHE A 162 -6.46 38.86 26.10
CA PHE A 162 -6.50 39.28 24.70
C PHE A 162 -7.03 40.71 24.52
N LEU A 163 -7.99 41.13 25.35
CA LEU A 163 -8.53 42.49 25.33
C LEU A 163 -7.49 43.53 25.74
N SER A 164 -6.66 43.21 26.74
CA SER A 164 -5.59 44.10 27.20
C SER A 164 -4.48 44.24 26.13
N LEU A 165 -4.22 43.19 25.34
CA LEU A 165 -3.32 43.27 24.19
C LEU A 165 -3.87 44.19 23.09
N MET A 166 -5.17 44.11 22.79
CA MET A 166 -5.81 45.00 21.82
C MET A 166 -5.75 46.48 22.25
N GLU A 167 -5.90 46.75 23.55
CA GLU A 167 -5.78 48.10 24.10
C GLU A 167 -4.36 48.67 23.94
N ILE A 168 -3.33 47.85 24.16
CA ILE A 168 -1.93 48.23 23.91
C ILE A 168 -1.71 48.54 22.41
N VAL A 169 -2.25 47.72 21.51
CA VAL A 169 -2.15 47.95 20.06
C VAL A 169 -2.83 49.25 19.65
N GLU A 170 -4.01 49.54 20.20
CA GLU A 170 -4.71 50.81 19.95
C GLU A 170 -3.89 52.00 20.46
N MET A 171 -3.29 51.90 21.65
CA MET A 171 -2.44 52.93 22.21
C MET A 171 -1.19 53.18 21.33
N ILE A 172 -0.53 52.13 20.86
CA ILE A 172 0.62 52.24 19.93
C ILE A 172 0.16 52.88 18.61
N TYR A 173 -0.98 52.48 18.06
CA TYR A 173 -1.50 53.04 16.82
C TYR A 173 -1.77 54.55 16.96
N ARG A 174 -2.39 54.98 18.07
CA ARG A 174 -2.63 56.40 18.38
C ARG A 174 -1.32 57.17 18.52
N LEU A 175 -0.31 56.58 19.18
CA LEU A 175 1.03 57.18 19.33
C LEU A 175 1.73 57.36 17.99
N VAL A 176 1.77 56.32 17.15
CA VAL A 176 2.39 56.39 15.82
C VAL A 176 1.67 57.42 14.95
N ARG A 177 0.34 57.41 14.93
CA ARG A 177 -0.45 58.42 14.20
C ARG A 177 -0.16 59.85 14.67
N SER A 178 0.00 60.06 15.97
CA SER A 178 0.37 61.37 16.54
C SER A 178 1.76 61.83 16.08
N GLN A 179 2.74 60.93 16.11
CA GLN A 179 4.11 61.20 15.65
C GLN A 179 4.17 61.52 14.15
N PHE A 180 3.38 60.84 13.33
CA PHE A 180 3.28 61.16 11.90
C PHE A 180 2.49 62.44 11.58
N LYS A 181 1.65 62.93 12.49
CA LYS A 181 0.88 64.18 12.32
C LYS A 181 1.66 65.42 12.81
N ASN A 182 2.70 65.23 13.62
CA ASN A 182 3.61 66.28 14.11
C ASN A 182 4.87 66.44 13.22
N LYS A 183 4.89 65.81 12.05
CA LYS A 183 5.84 66.04 10.95
C LYS A 183 5.10 66.67 9.78
#